data_AF-A0A382A0U2-F1
#
_entry.id   AF-A0A382A0U2-F1
#
_cell.length_a   1.000
_cell.length_b   1.000
_cell.length_c   1.000
_cell.angle_alpha   90.00
_cell.angle_beta   90.00
_cell.angle_gamma   90.00
#
_symmetry.space_group_name_H-M   'P 1'
#
loop_
_entity.id
_entity.type
_entity.pdbx_description
1 polymer ?
#
loop_
_entity_poly.entity_id
_entity_poly.type
_entity_poly.pdbx_seq_one_letter_code
_entity_poly.pdbx_strand_id
1 'polypeptide(L)' 'MNNSNFTIITFYQFKRINDPAILKEELKQFCSFNKIKGTTIIAKEGVNGTLAGLKDSIKIFVSLMFNKGFA' A
#
# COMPACT_ATOMS: atom_id res chain seq x y z
N MET A 1 23.24 -5.10 4.15
CA MET A 1 21.96 -4.42 4.47
C MET A 1 21.50 -4.94 5.82
N ASN A 2 21.29 -4.08 6.83
CA ASN A 2 20.72 -4.53 8.11
C ASN A 2 19.24 -4.85 7.89
N ASN A 3 18.87 -6.12 7.98
CA ASN A 3 17.48 -6.59 7.87
C ASN A 3 16.59 -6.11 9.02
N SER A 4 17.18 -5.62 10.13
CA SER A 4 16.48 -5.15 11.33
C SER A 4 15.60 -3.91 11.12
N ASN A 5 15.62 -3.28 9.95
CA ASN A 5 14.81 -2.08 9.63
C ASN A 5 13.71 -2.30 8.58
N PHE A 6 13.54 -3.54 8.08
CA PHE A 6 12.42 -3.84 7.19
C PHE A 6 11.16 -4.15 7.98
N THR A 7 10.03 -3.62 7.51
CA THR A 7 8.70 -3.90 8.04
C THR A 7 7.87 -4.54 6.94
N ILE A 8 7.18 -5.62 7.29
CA ILE A 8 6.21 -6.30 6.44
C ILE A 8 4.83 -5.99 7.00
N ILE A 9 3.91 -5.57 6.15
CA ILE A 9 2.51 -5.34 6.50
C ILE A 9 1.61 -6.20 5.63
N THR A 10 0.49 -6.62 6.19
CA THR A 10 -0.66 -7.13 5.46
C THR A 10 -1.87 -6.27 5.79
N PHE A 11 -2.73 -6.02 4.83
CA PHE A 11 -3.92 -5.18 4.99
C PHE A 11 -5.03 -5.62 4.05
N TYR A 12 -6.27 -5.38 4.44
CA TYR A 12 -7.43 -5.56 3.60
C TYR A 12 -8.55 -4.63 4.06
N GLN A 13 -9.41 -4.21 3.14
CA GLN A 13 -10.63 -3.51 3.49
C GLN A 13 -11.64 -3.62 2.36
N PHE A 14 -12.88 -4.00 2.70
CA PHE A 14 -14.02 -3.81 1.80
C PHE A 14 -14.44 -2.34 1.83
N LYS A 15 -14.31 -1.67 0.69
CA LYS A 15 -14.69 -0.28 0.47
C LYS A 15 -14.94 -0.12 -1.01
N ARG A 16 -16.09 0.44 -1.40
CA ARG A 16 -16.37 0.69 -2.83
C ARG A 16 -15.31 1.65 -3.40
N ILE A 17 -14.64 1.22 -4.46
CA ILE A 17 -13.64 2.00 -5.20
C ILE A 17 -14.24 2.35 -6.56
N ASN A 18 -14.40 3.64 -6.84
CA ASN A 18 -15.02 4.11 -8.09
C ASN A 18 -14.15 3.78 -9.31
N ASP A 19 -12.85 4.07 -9.22
CA ASP A 19 -11.88 3.79 -10.28
C ASP A 19 -10.66 3.02 -9.72
N PRO A 20 -10.71 1.67 -9.77
CA PRO A 20 -9.58 0.83 -9.35
C PRO A 20 -8.29 1.06 -10.15
N ALA A 21 -8.38 1.51 -11.41
CA ALA A 21 -7.21 1.69 -12.26
C ALA A 21 -6.41 2.93 -11.84
N ILE A 22 -7.11 4.02 -11.50
CA ILE A 22 -6.47 5.23 -10.94
C ILE A 22 -5.74 4.89 -9.63
N LEU A 23 -6.42 4.23 -8.69
CA LEU A 23 -5.80 3.86 -7.41
C LEU A 23 -4.59 2.94 -7.61
N LYS A 24 -4.66 2.00 -8.54
CA LYS A 24 -3.55 1.11 -8.88
C LYS A 24 -2.32 1.88 -9.34
N GLU A 25 -2.48 2.81 -10.28
CA GLU A 25 -1.33 3.57 -10.81
C GLU A 25 -0.72 4.49 -9.74
N GLU A 26 -1.54 5.16 -8.94
CA GLU A 26 -1.08 5.98 -7.81
C GLU A 26 -0.27 5.16 -6.79
N LEU A 27 -0.81 4.03 -6.34
CA LEU A 27 -0.12 3.17 -5.37
C LEU A 27 1.15 2.55 -5.96
N LYS A 28 1.13 2.16 -7.24
CA LYS A 28 2.30 1.62 -7.93
C LYS A 28 3.43 2.65 -8.02
N GLN A 29 3.14 3.88 -8.41
CA GLN A 29 4.12 4.97 -8.47
C GLN A 29 4.68 5.28 -7.08
N PHE A 30 3.81 5.41 -6.08
CA PHE A 30 4.21 5.66 -4.70
C PHE A 30 5.11 4.56 -4.15
N CYS A 31 4.73 3.29 -4.31
CA CYS A 31 5.53 2.15 -3.84
C CYS A 31 6.88 2.08 -4.55
N SER A 32 6.91 2.30 -5.87
CA SER A 32 8.15 2.33 -6.66
C SER A 32 9.11 3.42 -6.17
N PHE A 33 8.61 4.64 -5.97
CA PHE A 33 9.42 5.76 -5.49
C PHE A 33 9.97 5.50 -4.07
N ASN A 34 9.15 4.93 -3.19
CA ASN A 34 9.52 4.64 -1.80
C ASN A 34 10.24 3.30 -1.59
N LYS A 35 10.61 2.60 -2.67
CA LYS A 35 11.29 1.28 -2.63
C LYS A 35 10.52 0.23 -1.82
N ILE A 36 9.19 0.29 -1.86
CA ILE A 36 8.28 -0.69 -1.25
C ILE A 36 7.98 -1.78 -2.28
N LYS A 37 8.07 -3.04 -1.86
CA LYS A 37 7.80 -4.21 -2.71
C LYS A 37 6.64 -5.03 -2.13
N GLY A 38 6.02 -5.84 -2.96
CA GLY A 38 4.95 -6.75 -2.57
C GLY A 38 3.80 -6.71 -3.58
N THR A 39 2.63 -7.18 -3.16
CA THR A 39 1.46 -7.29 -4.02
C THR A 39 0.24 -6.69 -3.33
N THR A 40 -0.49 -5.86 -4.06
CA THR A 40 -1.81 -5.36 -3.67
C THR A 40 -2.80 -5.70 -4.77
N ILE A 41 -3.85 -6.43 -4.41
CA ILE A 41 -5.03 -6.68 -5.22
C ILE A 41 -5.99 -5.52 -4.97
N ILE A 42 -6.46 -4.90 -6.05
CA ILE A 42 -7.39 -3.78 -6.02
C ILE A 42 -8.57 -4.14 -6.91
N ALA A 43 -9.77 -4.12 -6.35
CA ALA A 43 -11.01 -4.41 -7.04
C ALA A 43 -12.05 -3.32 -6.71
N LYS A 44 -13.18 -3.32 -7.42
CA LYS A 44 -14.28 -2.38 -7.12
C LYS A 44 -14.80 -2.49 -5.68
N GLU A 45 -14.67 -3.67 -5.07
CA GLU A 45 -15.14 -3.97 -3.72
C GLU A 45 -14.14 -3.59 -2.62
N GLY A 46 -12.87 -3.32 -2.94
CA GLY A 46 -11.87 -3.00 -1.94
C GLY A 46 -10.44 -3.35 -2.32
N VAL A 47 -9.61 -3.51 -1.29
CA VAL A 47 -8.18 -3.83 -1.40
C VAL A 47 -7.80 -5.00 -0.51
N ASN A 48 -6.79 -5.77 -0.93
CA ASN A 48 -6.09 -6.75 -0.10
C ASN A 48 -4.62 -6.77 -0.54
N GLY A 49 -3.67 -6.67 0.38
CA GLY A 49 -2.26 -6.65 0.01
C GLY A 49 -1.30 -7.03 1.11
N THR A 50 -0.10 -7.43 0.67
CA THR A 50 1.08 -7.63 1.51
C THR A 50 2.24 -6.85 0.91
N LEU A 51 2.84 -5.98 1.72
CA LEU A 51 3.94 -5.11 1.31
C LEU A 51 5.10 -5.18 2.31
N ALA A 52 6.31 -4.96 1.81
CA ALA A 52 7.54 -4.90 2.58
C ALA A 52 8.39 -3.70 2.14
N GLY A 53 8.99 -3.02 3.11
CA GLY A 53 9.83 -1.85 2.87
C GLY A 53 10.55 -1.42 4.14
N LEU A 54 11.33 -0.34 4.08
CA LEU A 54 11.89 0.26 5.28
C LEU A 54 10.77 0.76 6.19
N LYS A 55 10.97 0.70 7.51
CA LYS A 55 9.99 1.11 8.52
C LYS A 55 9.34 2.47 8.23
N ASP A 56 10.12 3.47 7.85
CA ASP A 56 9.60 4.81 7.57
C ASP A 56 8.83 4.87 6.24
N SER A 57 9.28 4.18 5.20
CA SER A 57 8.53 4.04 3.94
C SER A 57 7.16 3.39 4.18
N ILE A 58 7.11 2.37 5.03
CA ILE A 58 5.86 1.69 5.41
C ILE A 58 4.95 2.62 6.22
N LYS A 59 5.49 3.41 7.16
CA LYS A 59 4.70 4.41 7.90
C LYS A 59 4.04 5.43 6.95
N ILE A 60 4.80 5.95 5.99
CA ILE A 60 4.27 6.92 5.01
C ILE A 60 3.21 6.25 4.12
N PHE A 61 3.40 4.98 3.72
CA PHE A 61 2.39 4.21 3.00
C PHE A 61 1.08 4.10 3.80
N VAL A 62 1.17 3.78 5.09
CA VAL A 62 0.01 3.68 5.97
C VAL A 62 -0.71 5.04 6.09
N SER A 63 0.03 6.14 6.28
CA SER A 63 -0.55 7.49 6.27
C SER A 63 -1.22 7.85 4.94
N LEU A 64 -0.64 7.45 3.81
CA LEU A 64 -1.25 7.64 2.49
C LEU A 64 -2.60 6.90 2.39
N MET A 65 -2.65 5.65 2.85
CA MET A 65 -3.88 4.84 2.84
C MET A 65 -4.97 5.48 3.72
N PHE A 66 -4.63 5.96 4.91
CA PHE A 66 -5.55 6.72 5.76
C PHE A 66 -6.05 8.01 5.09
N ASN A 67 -5.18 8.77 4.43
CA ASN A 67 -5.55 9.98 3.70
C ASN A 67 -6.47 9.69 2.49
N LYS A 68 -6.37 8.49 1.90
CA LYS A 68 -7.31 7.98 0.88
C LYS A 68 -8.60 7.39 1.48
N GLY A 69 -8.76 7.48 2.80
CA GLY A 69 -9.91 7.04 3.56
C GLY A 69 -10.00 5.52 3.73
N PHE A 70 -8.89 4.79 3.60
CA PHE A 70 -8.81 3.42 4.07
C PHE A 70 -8.51 3.41 5.57
N ALA A 71 -8.84 2.33 6.26
CA ALA A 71 -8.67 2.17 7.72
C ALA A 71 -7.78 0.97 8.05
#